data_AF-A0A8S3J5E4-F1
#
_entry.id   AF-A0A8S3J5E4-F1
#
_cell.length_a   1.000
_cell.length_b   1.000
_cell.length_c   1.000
_cell.angle_alpha   90.00
_cell.angle_beta   90.00
_cell.angle_gamma   90.00
#
_symmetry.space_group_name_H-M   'P 1'
#
loop_
_entity.id
_entity.type
_entity.pdbx_description
1 polymer ?
#
loop_
_entity_poly.entity_id
_entity_poly.type
_entity_poly.pdbx_seq_one_letter_code
_entity_poly.pdbx_strand_id
1 'polypeptide(L)'
;MKSSELLVILTWQAEDTITQHLEDTLQVCSKALVDDEPIVREKINQALINIGYFVPINIWFNLIRPHFEQTSSLGLLRLLAPLLTGVTCDELMQTENILDQLLTIILKSDYTDNFQLPIQNELLRICRLLIEKCQQQLEPYAYRIFKCILSLLSIVENDELKQQ
;
A
#
# COMPACT_ATOMS: atom_id res chain seq x y z
N MET A 1 13.77 -16.86 5.33
CA MET A 1 13.49 -16.90 6.78
C MET A 1 14.44 -16.05 7.63
N LYS A 2 15.74 -16.36 7.77
CA LYS A 2 16.63 -15.61 8.68
C LYS A 2 16.72 -14.10 8.39
N SER A 3 16.75 -13.70 7.12
CA SER A 3 16.88 -12.29 6.73
C SER A 3 15.61 -11.47 6.96
N SER A 4 14.42 -12.07 6.81
CA SER A 4 13.15 -11.37 7.07
C SER A 4 12.89 -11.18 8.57
N GLU A 5 13.33 -12.13 9.40
CA GLU A 5 13.29 -11.98 10.86
C GLU A 5 14.25 -10.91 11.35
N LEU A 6 15.46 -10.85 10.77
CA LEU A 6 16.41 -9.78 11.06
C LEU A 6 15.86 -8.41 10.66
N LEU A 7 15.16 -8.31 9.52
CA LEU A 7 14.52 -7.06 9.10
C LEU A 7 13.49 -6.56 10.12
N VAL A 8 12.66 -7.45 10.68
CA VAL A 8 11.70 -7.08 11.73
C VAL A 8 12.40 -6.55 12.99
N ILE A 9 13.51 -7.19 13.39
CA ILE A 9 14.28 -6.77 14.57
C ILE A 9 14.98 -5.43 14.31
N LEU A 10 15.54 -5.25 13.12
CA LEU A 10 16.21 -4.01 12.73
C LEU A 10 15.21 -2.85 12.60
N THR A 11 14.02 -3.07 12.04
CA THR A 11 12.99 -2.02 11.97
C THR A 11 12.47 -1.63 13.34
N TRP A 12 12.50 -2.54 14.31
CA TRP A 12 12.16 -2.26 15.69
C TRP A 12 13.24 -1.46 16.43
N GLN A 13 14.52 -1.66 16.08
CA GLN A 13 15.65 -1.07 16.82
C GLN A 13 16.25 0.19 16.17
N ALA A 14 15.97 0.44 14.90
CA ALA A 14 16.51 1.56 14.15
C ALA A 14 15.51 2.73 14.11
N GLU A 15 15.25 3.38 15.25
CA GLU A 15 14.39 4.58 15.28
C GLU A 15 14.98 5.73 14.43
N ASP A 16 16.30 5.96 14.47
CA ASP A 16 16.94 7.10 13.76
C ASP A 16 17.68 6.72 12.47
N THR A 17 18.18 5.48 12.34
CA THR A 17 19.11 5.10 11.24
C THR A 17 18.44 4.46 10.04
N ILE A 18 17.16 4.07 10.15
CA ILE A 18 16.49 3.32 9.08
C ILE A 18 16.26 4.15 7.81
N THR A 19 16.15 5.47 7.97
CA THR A 19 15.87 6.42 6.90
C THR A 19 16.95 6.42 5.80
N GLN A 20 18.21 6.12 6.14
CA GLN A 20 19.35 6.17 5.21
C GLN A 20 19.33 5.04 4.16
N HIS A 21 18.72 3.90 4.48
CA HIS A 21 18.60 2.74 3.59
C HIS A 21 17.15 2.37 3.32
N LEU A 22 16.22 3.28 3.63
CA LEU A 22 14.80 2.99 3.59
C LEU A 22 14.32 2.72 2.16
N GLU A 23 14.82 3.47 1.18
CA GLU A 23 14.42 3.28 -0.22
C GLU A 23 14.81 1.89 -0.73
N ASP A 24 16.08 1.50 -0.56
CA ASP A 24 16.58 0.17 -0.93
C ASP A 24 15.80 -0.94 -0.22
N THR A 25 15.51 -0.73 1.07
CA THR A 25 14.73 -1.67 1.87
C THR A 25 13.31 -1.83 1.32
N LEU A 26 12.62 -0.74 1.00
CA LEU A 26 11.28 -0.76 0.43
C LEU A 26 11.26 -1.43 -0.95
N GLN A 27 12.29 -1.23 -1.78
CA GLN A 27 12.42 -1.92 -3.07
C GLN A 27 12.65 -3.42 -2.92
N VAL A 28 13.44 -3.86 -1.92
CA VAL A 28 13.61 -5.30 -1.63
C VAL A 28 12.31 -5.90 -1.11
N CYS A 29 11.62 -5.19 -0.22
CA CYS A 29 10.31 -5.60 0.29
C CYS A 29 9.28 -5.72 -0.85
N SER A 30 9.23 -4.78 -1.80
CA SER A 30 8.26 -4.83 -2.90
C SER A 30 8.44 -6.08 -3.76
N LYS A 31 9.69 -6.48 -4.02
CA LYS A 31 10.02 -7.73 -4.74
C LYS A 31 9.61 -8.95 -3.93
N ALA A 32 9.94 -8.98 -2.64
CA ALA A 32 9.66 -10.11 -1.77
C ALA A 32 8.17 -10.27 -1.41
N LEU A 33 7.37 -9.20 -1.51
CA LEU A 33 5.91 -9.26 -1.34
C LEU A 33 5.19 -9.93 -2.52
N VAL A 34 5.83 -10.01 -3.68
CA VAL A 34 5.31 -10.74 -4.86
C VAL A 34 5.53 -12.24 -4.70
N ASP A 35 6.54 -12.65 -3.93
CA ASP A 35 6.86 -14.05 -3.67
C ASP A 35 5.67 -14.82 -3.04
N ASP A 36 5.58 -16.11 -3.35
CA ASP A 36 4.46 -16.96 -2.97
C ASP A 36 4.59 -17.51 -1.54
N GLU A 37 5.76 -17.43 -0.90
CA GLU A 37 5.96 -17.94 0.45
C GLU A 37 5.18 -17.11 1.51
N PRO A 38 4.07 -17.63 2.08
CA PRO A 38 3.18 -16.83 2.94
C PRO A 38 3.85 -16.35 4.22
N ILE A 39 4.76 -17.16 4.77
CA ILE A 39 5.48 -16.86 6.01
C ILE A 39 6.42 -15.67 5.80
N VAL A 40 7.13 -15.63 4.67
CA VAL A 40 8.05 -14.53 4.33
C VAL A 40 7.27 -13.23 4.15
N ARG A 41 6.17 -13.28 3.41
CA ARG A 41 5.25 -12.14 3.23
C ARG A 41 4.70 -11.62 4.55
N GLU A 42 4.32 -12.50 5.47
CA GLU A 42 3.84 -12.08 6.79
C GLU A 42 4.94 -11.35 7.59
N LYS A 43 6.17 -11.88 7.60
CA LYS A 43 7.30 -11.21 8.28
C LYS A 43 7.61 -9.85 7.67
N ILE A 44 7.54 -9.73 6.34
CA ILE A 44 7.74 -8.46 5.64
C ILE A 44 6.61 -7.47 5.98
N ASN A 45 5.35 -7.94 6.03
CA ASN A 45 4.22 -7.09 6.43
C ASN A 45 4.44 -6.51 7.83
N GLN A 46 4.88 -7.34 8.80
CA GLN A 46 5.18 -6.86 10.16
C GLN A 46 6.30 -5.81 10.15
N ALA A 47 7.36 -6.03 9.37
CA ALA A 47 8.44 -5.05 9.25
C ALA A 47 7.94 -3.72 8.65
N LEU A 48 7.08 -3.78 7.64
CA LEU A 48 6.49 -2.60 6.99
C LEU A 48 5.50 -1.87 7.89
N ILE A 49 4.74 -2.58 8.74
CA ILE A 49 3.89 -1.95 9.76
C ILE A 49 4.76 -1.14 10.74
N ASN A 50 5.87 -1.71 11.21
CA ASN A 50 6.80 -0.99 12.08
C ASN A 50 7.37 0.24 11.36
N ILE A 51 7.78 0.12 10.10
CA ILE A 51 8.25 1.27 9.32
C ILE A 51 7.17 2.34 9.23
N GLY A 52 5.93 1.98 8.91
CA GLY A 52 4.82 2.92 8.83
C GLY A 52 4.48 3.58 10.16
N TYR A 53 4.80 2.94 11.28
CA TYR A 53 4.58 3.48 12.63
C TYR A 53 5.71 4.42 13.08
N PHE A 54 6.97 4.05 12.83
CA PHE A 54 8.14 4.80 13.31
C PHE A 54 8.63 5.86 12.33
N VAL A 55 8.40 5.68 11.02
CA VAL A 55 8.85 6.61 9.99
C VAL A 55 7.67 7.46 9.52
N PRO A 56 7.76 8.80 9.63
CA PRO A 56 6.74 9.71 9.15
C PRO A 56 6.33 9.44 7.69
N ILE A 57 5.02 9.54 7.41
CA ILE A 57 4.45 9.21 6.10
C ILE A 57 5.08 9.98 4.95
N ASN A 58 5.40 11.25 5.15
CA ASN A 58 6.04 12.07 4.13
C ASN A 58 7.43 11.55 3.74
N ILE A 59 8.14 10.84 4.61
CA ILE A 59 9.47 10.31 4.30
C ILE A 59 9.33 9.10 3.38
N TRP A 60 8.68 8.04 3.84
CA TRP A 60 8.60 6.81 3.05
C TRP A 60 7.74 6.98 1.80
N PHE A 61 6.70 7.82 1.83
CA PHE A 61 5.85 8.05 0.66
C PHE A 61 6.61 8.77 -0.46
N ASN A 62 7.44 9.77 -0.12
CA ASN A 62 8.27 10.46 -1.12
C ASN A 62 9.33 9.55 -1.74
N LEU A 63 9.80 8.54 -1.01
CA LEU A 63 10.74 7.54 -1.55
C LEU A 63 10.06 6.61 -2.56
N ILE A 64 8.84 6.15 -2.29
CA ILE A 64 8.17 5.17 -3.18
C ILE A 64 7.36 5.83 -4.31
N ARG A 65 6.92 7.07 -4.16
CA ARG A 65 6.08 7.77 -5.15
C ARG A 65 6.67 7.77 -6.57
N PRO A 66 7.97 8.09 -6.79
CA PRO A 66 8.54 8.09 -8.13
C PRO A 66 8.46 6.72 -8.82
N HIS A 67 8.52 5.64 -8.05
CA HIS A 67 8.42 4.27 -8.59
C HIS A 67 7.00 3.96 -9.08
N PHE A 68 5.97 4.48 -8.41
CA PHE A 68 4.57 4.38 -8.86
C PHE A 68 4.28 5.21 -10.11
N GLU A 69 4.97 6.33 -10.30
CA GLU A 69 4.85 7.16 -11.50
C GLU A 69 5.43 6.42 -12.73
N GLN A 70 6.53 5.68 -12.53
CA GLN A 70 7.24 4.95 -13.57
C GLN A 70 6.60 3.61 -13.92
N THR A 71 6.06 2.87 -12.95
CA THR A 71 5.57 1.50 -13.19
C THR A 71 4.41 1.15 -12.27
N SER A 72 3.41 0.50 -12.85
CA SER A 72 2.29 -0.09 -12.13
C SER A 72 2.60 -1.55 -11.80
N SER A 73 3.00 -1.83 -10.56
CA SER A 73 3.41 -3.18 -10.14
C SER A 73 2.69 -3.62 -8.87
N LEU A 74 2.34 -4.91 -8.81
CA LEU A 74 1.73 -5.53 -7.65
C LEU A 74 2.60 -5.42 -6.39
N GLY A 75 3.92 -5.55 -6.54
CA GLY A 75 4.87 -5.46 -5.42
C GLY A 75 4.86 -4.09 -4.76
N LEU A 76 4.86 -3.02 -5.56
CA LEU A 76 4.75 -1.65 -5.05
C LEU A 76 3.40 -1.43 -4.37
N LEU A 77 2.30 -1.88 -5.00
CA LEU A 77 0.97 -1.75 -4.43
C LEU A 77 0.85 -2.47 -3.07
N ARG A 78 1.42 -3.67 -2.95
CA ARG A 78 1.45 -4.46 -1.71
C ARG A 78 2.24 -3.81 -0.57
N LEU A 79 3.11 -2.82 -0.84
CA LEU A 79 3.76 -2.05 0.21
C LEU A 79 2.76 -1.17 0.97
N LEU A 80 1.75 -0.63 0.27
CA LEU A 80 0.90 0.42 0.82
C LEU A 80 0.07 -0.07 1.99
N ALA A 81 -0.62 -1.21 1.89
CA ALA A 81 -1.47 -1.70 2.97
C ALA A 81 -0.75 -1.85 4.32
N PRO A 82 0.40 -2.57 4.44
CA PRO A 82 1.10 -2.68 5.72
C PRO A 82 1.73 -1.35 6.19
N LEU A 83 2.29 -0.52 5.29
CA LEU A 83 2.81 0.81 5.68
C LEU A 83 1.70 1.70 6.23
N LEU A 84 0.58 1.80 5.52
CA LEU A 84 -0.60 2.55 5.96
C LEU A 84 -1.22 2.00 7.24
N THR A 85 -1.04 0.70 7.53
CA THR A 85 -1.51 0.11 8.79
C THR A 85 -0.76 0.68 9.99
N GLY A 86 0.53 1.02 9.85
CA GLY A 86 1.32 1.68 10.90
C GLY A 86 1.00 3.17 11.10
N VAL A 87 0.58 3.88 10.05
CA VAL A 87 0.34 5.34 10.08
C VAL A 87 -0.98 5.72 10.77
N THR A 88 -1.04 6.77 11.58
CA THR A 88 -2.32 7.17 12.22
C THR A 88 -3.26 7.91 11.25
N CYS A 89 -4.56 7.96 11.57
CA CYS A 89 -5.52 8.75 10.78
C CYS A 89 -5.15 10.24 10.77
N ASP A 90 -4.77 10.78 11.93
CA ASP A 90 -4.39 12.18 12.06
C ASP A 90 -3.17 12.51 11.18
N GLU A 91 -2.18 11.62 11.12
CA GLU A 91 -0.99 11.82 10.28
C GLU A 91 -1.32 11.78 8.76
N LEU A 92 -2.23 10.90 8.35
CA LEU A 92 -2.76 10.84 6.98
C LEU A 92 -3.51 12.13 6.59
N MET A 93 -4.25 12.71 7.53
CA MET A 93 -5.10 13.88 7.28
C MET A 93 -4.36 15.21 7.46
N GLN A 94 -3.38 15.29 8.37
CA GLN A 94 -2.59 16.50 8.64
C GLN A 94 -1.56 16.79 7.55
N THR A 95 -1.05 15.74 6.90
CA THR A 95 -0.07 15.91 5.84
C THR A 95 -0.78 16.25 4.53
N GLU A 96 -1.04 17.55 4.34
CA GLU A 96 -1.72 18.07 3.15
C GLU A 96 -1.19 17.40 1.87
N ASN A 97 -2.10 16.98 1.00
CA ASN A 97 -1.83 16.42 -0.33
C ASN A 97 -1.38 14.93 -0.37
N ILE A 98 -0.92 14.31 0.72
CA ILE A 98 -0.47 12.89 0.64
C ILE A 98 -1.63 11.96 0.32
N LEU A 99 -2.77 12.10 1.02
CA LEU A 99 -3.93 11.25 0.75
C LEU A 99 -4.45 11.46 -0.67
N ASP A 100 -4.45 12.70 -1.17
CA ASP A 100 -4.78 13.02 -2.55
C ASP A 100 -3.84 12.37 -3.56
N GLN A 101 -2.53 12.41 -3.32
CA GLN A 101 -1.51 11.77 -4.16
C GLN A 101 -1.68 10.25 -4.14
N LEU A 102 -1.87 9.67 -2.96
CA LEU A 102 -2.08 8.23 -2.80
C LEU A 102 -3.31 7.78 -3.56
N LEU A 103 -4.44 8.48 -3.39
CA LEU A 103 -5.66 8.20 -4.14
C LEU A 103 -5.43 8.35 -5.65
N THR A 104 -4.63 9.30 -6.09
CA THR A 104 -4.31 9.50 -7.52
C THR A 104 -3.48 8.33 -8.07
N ILE A 105 -2.55 7.79 -7.28
CA ILE A 105 -1.75 6.62 -7.64
C ILE A 105 -2.64 5.37 -7.75
N ILE A 106 -3.46 5.07 -6.74
CA ILE A 106 -4.27 3.85 -6.74
C ILE A 106 -5.41 3.90 -7.76
N LEU A 107 -5.91 5.11 -8.08
CA LEU A 107 -6.96 5.33 -9.09
C LEU A 107 -6.41 5.48 -10.50
N LYS A 108 -5.11 5.31 -10.72
CA LYS A 108 -4.53 5.32 -12.06
C LYS A 108 -5.16 4.16 -12.86
N SER A 109 -5.48 4.41 -14.13
CA SER A 109 -6.06 3.42 -15.05
C SER A 109 -5.26 2.12 -15.07
N ASP A 110 -3.94 2.21 -15.01
CA ASP A 110 -3.04 1.05 -15.04
C ASP A 110 -3.26 0.04 -13.90
N TYR A 111 -3.82 0.51 -12.78
CA TYR A 111 -4.22 -0.34 -11.65
C TYR A 111 -5.72 -0.65 -11.68
N THR A 112 -6.56 0.35 -11.96
CA THR A 112 -8.01 0.24 -11.82
C THR A 112 -8.64 -0.54 -12.98
N ASP A 113 -8.09 -0.45 -14.18
CA ASP A 113 -8.53 -1.19 -15.37
C ASP A 113 -7.78 -2.53 -15.51
N ASN A 114 -6.98 -2.90 -14.51
CA ASN A 114 -6.23 -4.14 -14.51
C ASN A 114 -7.11 -5.31 -14.08
N PHE A 115 -7.25 -6.30 -14.95
CA PHE A 115 -8.06 -7.50 -14.73
C PHE A 115 -7.36 -8.56 -13.86
N GLN A 116 -6.14 -8.30 -13.39
CA GLN A 116 -5.42 -9.23 -12.52
C GLN A 116 -5.99 -9.22 -11.10
N LEU A 117 -6.62 -10.33 -10.70
CA LEU A 117 -7.17 -10.55 -9.35
C LEU A 117 -6.23 -10.14 -8.21
N PRO A 118 -4.90 -10.41 -8.24
CA PRO A 118 -4.01 -9.99 -7.16
C PRO A 118 -3.94 -8.47 -6.97
N ILE A 119 -4.02 -7.70 -8.05
CA ILE A 119 -4.00 -6.23 -8.00
C ILE A 119 -5.34 -5.72 -7.48
N GLN A 120 -6.45 -6.25 -7.97
CA GLN A 120 -7.80 -5.88 -7.52
C GLN A 120 -8.00 -6.14 -6.03
N ASN A 121 -7.56 -7.30 -5.54
CA ASN A 121 -7.62 -7.65 -4.12
C ASN A 121 -6.80 -6.69 -3.26
N GLU A 122 -5.62 -6.27 -3.73
CA GLU A 122 -4.79 -5.34 -2.98
C GLU A 122 -5.39 -3.92 -2.98
N LEU A 123 -5.97 -3.46 -4.10
CA LEU A 123 -6.70 -2.19 -4.15
C LEU A 123 -7.88 -2.18 -3.19
N LEU A 124 -8.71 -3.24 -3.18
CA LEU A 124 -9.81 -3.38 -2.24
C LEU A 124 -9.33 -3.38 -0.80
N ARG A 125 -8.21 -4.07 -0.51
CA ARG A 125 -7.59 -4.08 0.81
C ARG A 125 -7.17 -2.69 1.25
N ILE A 126 -6.55 -1.90 0.37
CA ILE A 126 -6.14 -0.52 0.66
C ILE A 126 -7.37 0.37 0.89
N CYS A 127 -8.38 0.32 0.01
CA CYS A 127 -9.61 1.09 0.18
C CYS A 127 -10.31 0.77 1.50
N ARG A 128 -10.42 -0.51 1.85
CA ARG A 128 -11.00 -0.96 3.11
C ARG A 128 -10.21 -0.45 4.32
N LEU A 129 -8.88 -0.57 4.29
CA LEU A 129 -8.00 -0.06 5.34
C LEU A 129 -8.21 1.44 5.58
N LEU A 130 -8.29 2.23 4.49
CA LEU A 130 -8.53 3.67 4.59
C LEU A 130 -9.90 3.95 5.24
N ILE A 131 -10.97 3.31 4.76
CA ILE A 131 -12.34 3.48 5.30
C ILE A 131 -12.39 3.13 6.80
N GLU A 132 -11.83 1.98 7.19
CA GLU A 132 -11.83 1.51 8.58
C GLU A 132 -11.02 2.44 9.50
N LYS A 133 -9.88 2.95 9.01
CA LYS A 133 -8.97 3.79 9.78
C LYS A 133 -9.48 5.22 9.94
N CYS A 134 -9.98 5.85 8.87
CA CYS A 134 -10.25 7.29 8.87
C CYS A 134 -11.75 7.63 8.95
N GLN A 135 -12.64 6.66 8.74
CA GLN A 135 -14.09 6.78 8.96
C GLN A 135 -14.68 8.11 8.44
N GLN A 136 -15.21 8.96 9.33
CA GLN A 136 -15.85 10.24 8.98
C GLN A 136 -14.87 11.28 8.42
N GLN A 137 -13.58 11.21 8.77
CA GLN A 137 -12.57 12.15 8.27
C GLN A 137 -12.31 11.96 6.76
N LEU A 138 -12.72 10.81 6.19
CA LEU A 138 -12.62 10.52 4.75
C LEU A 138 -13.75 11.11 3.90
N GLU A 139 -14.72 11.83 4.47
CA GLU A 139 -15.85 12.40 3.72
C GLU A 139 -15.43 13.15 2.43
N PRO A 140 -14.38 14.00 2.41
CA PRO A 140 -13.93 14.68 1.19
C PRO A 140 -13.46 13.74 0.08
N TYR A 141 -13.06 12.53 0.45
CA TYR A 141 -12.47 11.51 -0.42
C TYR A 141 -13.43 10.34 -0.73
N ALA A 142 -14.58 10.30 -0.06
CA ALA A 142 -15.52 9.20 -0.12
C ALA A 142 -15.95 8.88 -1.56
N TYR A 143 -16.22 9.92 -2.38
CA TYR A 143 -16.59 9.73 -3.78
C TYR A 143 -15.49 9.04 -4.61
N ARG A 144 -14.23 9.42 -4.41
CA ARG A 144 -13.08 8.85 -5.13
C ARG A 144 -12.88 7.38 -4.76
N ILE A 145 -12.96 7.06 -3.48
CA ILE A 145 -12.85 5.68 -2.97
C ILE A 145 -14.03 4.84 -3.48
N PHE A 146 -15.24 5.37 -3.40
CA PHE A 146 -16.44 4.69 -3.89
C PHE A 146 -16.35 4.39 -5.39
N LYS A 147 -15.89 5.36 -6.19
CA LYS A 147 -15.64 5.16 -7.62
C LYS A 147 -14.62 4.03 -7.87
N CYS A 148 -13.53 3.96 -7.10
CA CYS A 148 -12.56 2.87 -7.19
C CYS A 148 -13.23 1.51 -6.99
N ILE A 149 -13.97 1.37 -5.89
CA ILE A 149 -14.64 0.11 -5.53
C ILE A 149 -15.65 -0.29 -6.60
N LEU A 150 -16.46 0.65 -7.09
CA LEU A 150 -17.41 0.38 -8.18
C LEU A 150 -16.72 -0.06 -9.48
N SER A 151 -15.63 0.60 -9.87
CA SER A 151 -14.85 0.20 -11.04
C SER A 151 -14.33 -1.22 -10.89
N LEU A 152 -13.80 -1.59 -9.72
CA LEU A 152 -13.33 -2.95 -9.44
C LEU A 152 -14.47 -3.98 -9.48
N LEU A 153 -15.64 -3.67 -8.93
CA LEU A 153 -16.81 -4.55 -8.99
C LEU A 153 -17.36 -4.74 -10.41
N SER A 154 -17.36 -3.68 -11.22
CA SER A 154 -17.83 -3.74 -12.61
C SER A 154 -16.97 -4.62 -13.51
N ILE A 155 -15.70 -4.83 -13.13
CA ILE A 155 -14.80 -5.73 -13.83
C ILE A 155 -15.17 -7.20 -13.52
N VAL A 156 -15.49 -7.50 -12.26
CA VAL A 156 -15.92 -8.85 -11.84
C VAL A 156 -17.20 -9.28 -12.57
N GLU A 157 -18.18 -8.38 -12.72
CA GLU A 157 -19.41 -8.66 -13.47
C GLU A 157 -19.16 -8.96 -14.96
N ASN A 158 -18.14 -8.34 -15.58
CA ASN A 158 -17.79 -8.61 -16.97
C ASN A 158 -17.11 -9.97 -17.17
N ASP A 159 -16.39 -10.47 -16.18
CA ASP A 159 -15.78 -11.81 -16.26
C ASP A 159 -16.82 -12.92 -16.10
N GLU A 160 -17.86 -12.71 -15.29
CA GLU A 160 -18.99 -13.65 -15.18
C GLU A 160 -19.84 -13.70 -16.47
N LEU A 161 -20.03 -12.54 -17.12
CA LEU A 161 -20.77 -12.46 -18.40
C LEU A 161 -20.00 -13.03 -19.60
N LYS A 162 -18.66 -13.07 -19.56
CA LYS A 162 -17.83 -13.69 -20.61
C LYS A 162 -17.71 -15.21 -20.51
N GLN A 163 -18.14 -15.80 -19.39
CA GLN A 163 -18.14 -17.25 -19.15
C GLN A 163 -19.48 -17.92 -19.49
N GLN A 164 -20.48 -17.17 -19.96
CA GLN A 164 -21.76 -17.67 -20.49
C GLN A 164 -21.78 -17.62 -22.02
#